data_AF-A0A383WL35-F1
#
_entry.id   AF-A0A383WL35-F1
#
_cell.length_a   1.000
_cell.length_b   1.000
_cell.length_c   1.000
_cell.angle_alpha   90.00
_cell.angle_beta   90.00
_cell.angle_gamma   90.00
#
_symmetry.space_group_name_H-M   'P 1'
#
loop_
_entity.id
_entity.type
_entity.pdbx_description
1 polymer ?
#
loop_
_entity_poly.entity_id
_entity_poly.type
_entity_poly.pdbx_seq_one_letter_code
_entity_poly.pdbx_strand_id
1 'polypeptide(L)'
;MQGSLLQRVTAPVQVPALRKAGRCNAAAAGSARTLDKEWRSKSKPIQKGSSYPAKEFCSHCGLCDTYYVAHVKEACAFLGDGMSKIERMEETVHGRGRRMDDENELRFGVVDDVLYGLKTPPVPGAQWTGVVTGIAVAMLESGVVDAVVCVQSDPNDRFTPKPVVARSAADIIAARGVKPTLSPNLEVLATVEALAGTVKKLLFIGVGCQVQALRAVEPYLGLEKLYVLGTNCTDNGPREGLEKFLNAASETPETVLHYEFMQDYKVPCLTAVAGAAAAAAAAAAETVLHYEFMQDYKVPCLTAAAAAAAAAAAAAAAETVLHYEFMQDYKVHIKHMDGHYEKVPYFCLPAKDLNDVIAPSCYSCFDYPNALADLVVGYMGVPYNGSNMAQHPQYITVRNARGRAMLDCLGQQLQRLPAVSKGDSRPLVMQTVISDDQAKLGTFQDPAPRWVGNIIAWILNLVGPKGLEFAKYSIDYHYIRNWLYVNRAAAADAAAAAAAAAAAAAAAAAAEARARQEPQQQMQQQQEQQQQQQEQQQQQQQQQQQQRRLKLEPGKSSSSS
;
A
#
# COMPACT_ATOMS: atom_id res chain seq x y z
N MET A 1 -22.72 26.58 -24.24
CA MET A 1 -21.49 25.77 -24.08
C MET A 1 -21.58 24.90 -22.82
N GLN A 2 -22.46 23.90 -22.81
CA GLN A 2 -22.63 22.94 -21.69
C GLN A 2 -22.87 21.49 -22.18
N GLY A 3 -22.79 21.23 -23.49
CA GLY A 3 -23.16 19.93 -24.07
C GLY A 3 -22.00 18.99 -24.44
N SER A 4 -20.73 19.39 -24.26
CA SER A 4 -19.60 18.62 -24.83
C SER A 4 -18.78 17.79 -23.83
N LEU A 5 -19.06 17.86 -22.52
CA LEU A 5 -18.38 17.00 -21.53
C LEU A 5 -19.17 15.73 -21.18
N LEU A 6 -20.49 15.74 -21.31
CA LEU A 6 -21.36 14.60 -20.95
C LEU A 6 -21.36 13.47 -22.00
N GLN A 7 -20.99 13.74 -23.25
CA GLN A 7 -20.95 12.72 -24.31
C GLN A 7 -19.69 11.83 -24.31
N ARG A 8 -18.67 12.14 -23.51
CA ARG A 8 -17.47 11.27 -23.37
C ARG A 8 -17.60 10.18 -22.31
N VAL A 9 -18.69 10.18 -21.53
CA VAL A 9 -18.94 9.19 -20.46
C VAL A 9 -19.97 8.13 -20.87
N THR A 10 -20.64 8.30 -22.01
CA THR A 10 -21.70 7.38 -22.49
C THR A 10 -21.32 6.56 -23.73
N ALA A 11 -20.08 6.67 -24.22
CA ALA A 11 -19.61 5.75 -25.25
C ALA A 11 -19.41 4.38 -24.59
N PRO A 12 -20.02 3.29 -25.08
CA PRO A 12 -19.65 1.96 -24.62
C PRO A 12 -18.16 1.82 -24.92
N VAL A 13 -17.34 1.73 -23.88
CA VAL A 13 -15.97 1.27 -24.03
C VAL A 13 -16.11 -0.09 -24.68
N GLN A 14 -15.71 -0.19 -25.96
CA GLN A 14 -15.44 -1.48 -26.55
C GLN A 14 -14.33 -2.08 -25.71
N VAL A 15 -14.72 -2.85 -24.68
CA VAL A 15 -13.86 -3.83 -24.05
C VAL A 15 -13.27 -4.59 -25.23
N PRO A 16 -11.94 -4.53 -25.45
CA PRO A 16 -11.34 -5.35 -26.50
C PRO A 16 -11.87 -6.75 -26.23
N ALA A 17 -12.60 -7.32 -27.18
CA ALA A 17 -13.16 -8.64 -27.04
C ALA A 17 -12.05 -9.49 -26.43
N LEU A 18 -12.27 -10.00 -25.20
CA LEU A 18 -11.40 -10.95 -24.54
C LEU A 18 -10.95 -11.87 -25.66
N ARG A 19 -9.69 -11.75 -26.08
CA ARG A 19 -9.17 -12.55 -27.19
C ARG A 19 -9.57 -13.96 -26.78
N LYS A 20 -10.49 -14.57 -27.54
CA LYS A 20 -10.93 -15.95 -27.36
C LYS A 20 -9.71 -16.69 -26.88
N ALA A 21 -9.75 -17.17 -25.64
CA ALA A 21 -8.65 -17.87 -25.00
C ALA A 21 -8.00 -18.71 -26.09
N GLY A 22 -6.85 -18.24 -26.58
CA GLY A 22 -6.20 -18.85 -27.71
C GLY A 22 -6.02 -20.28 -27.27
N ARG A 23 -6.60 -21.23 -28.04
CA ARG A 23 -6.61 -22.67 -27.74
C ARG A 23 -5.39 -22.97 -26.91
N CYS A 24 -5.61 -23.31 -25.64
CA CYS A 24 -4.53 -23.65 -24.73
C CYS A 24 -3.63 -24.61 -25.50
N ASN A 25 -2.49 -24.12 -25.97
CA ASN A 25 -1.48 -25.00 -26.50
C ASN A 25 -1.12 -25.84 -25.28
N ALA A 26 -1.50 -27.11 -25.32
CA ALA A 26 -1.19 -28.14 -24.34
C ALA A 26 0.33 -28.43 -24.26
N ALA A 27 1.16 -27.44 -24.60
CA ALA A 27 2.62 -27.47 -24.70
C ALA A 27 3.28 -26.33 -23.89
N ALA A 28 2.55 -25.68 -22.98
CA ALA A 28 3.11 -24.80 -21.95
C ALA A 28 2.77 -25.28 -20.53
N ALA A 29 2.56 -26.60 -20.36
CA ALA A 29 2.78 -27.28 -19.09
C ALA A 29 4.30 -27.32 -18.81
N GLY A 30 4.92 -26.14 -18.68
CA GLY A 30 6.28 -26.01 -18.23
C GLY A 30 6.31 -26.44 -16.77
N SER A 31 6.73 -27.69 -16.54
CA SER A 31 7.19 -28.27 -15.28
C SER A 31 6.97 -27.34 -14.07
N ALA A 32 5.86 -27.55 -13.35
CA ALA A 32 5.85 -27.26 -11.93
C ALA A 32 7.00 -28.11 -11.36
N ARG A 33 8.20 -27.52 -11.27
CA ARG A 33 9.32 -28.18 -10.61
C ARG A 33 8.83 -28.44 -9.21
N THR A 34 8.60 -29.71 -8.89
CA THR A 34 8.47 -30.16 -7.51
C THR A 34 9.66 -29.56 -6.77
N LEU A 35 9.39 -28.59 -5.91
CA LEU A 35 10.40 -27.97 -5.09
C LEU A 35 11.18 -29.08 -4.39
N ASP A 36 12.51 -28.93 -4.42
CA ASP A 36 13.42 -29.87 -3.77
C ASP A 36 12.98 -30.07 -2.32
N LYS A 37 12.86 -31.32 -1.86
CA LYS A 37 12.47 -31.65 -0.47
C LYS A 37 13.43 -31.02 0.55
N GLU A 38 14.62 -30.61 0.13
CA GLU A 38 15.66 -29.96 0.93
C GLU A 38 15.58 -28.43 0.97
N TRP A 39 14.48 -27.81 0.53
CA TRP A 39 14.34 -26.33 0.53
C TRP A 39 14.59 -25.68 1.89
N ARG A 40 14.26 -26.36 3.00
CA ARG A 40 14.51 -25.88 4.38
C ARG A 40 15.99 -25.67 4.69
N SER A 41 16.90 -26.41 4.06
CA SER A 41 18.35 -26.28 4.27
C SER A 41 19.04 -25.48 3.17
N LYS A 42 18.51 -25.47 1.95
CA LYS A 42 19.11 -24.78 0.79
C LYS A 42 18.72 -23.33 0.66
N SER A 43 17.48 -22.97 1.01
CA SER A 43 16.98 -21.63 0.80
C SER A 43 17.49 -20.68 1.88
N LYS A 44 18.14 -19.60 1.43
CA LYS A 44 18.71 -18.58 2.31
C LYS A 44 17.71 -17.44 2.49
N PRO A 45 17.30 -17.12 3.74
CA PRO A 45 16.50 -15.95 4.03
C PRO A 45 17.11 -14.67 3.45
N ILE A 46 16.26 -13.70 3.11
CA ILE A 46 16.72 -12.37 2.70
C ILE A 46 17.23 -11.63 3.93
N GLN A 47 18.42 -11.04 3.84
CA GLN A 47 18.98 -10.24 4.93
C GLN A 47 18.20 -8.94 5.09
N LYS A 48 17.91 -8.55 6.33
CA LYS A 48 17.24 -7.27 6.65
C LYS A 48 18.02 -6.12 5.99
N GLY A 49 17.31 -5.20 5.35
CA GLY A 49 17.89 -4.09 4.56
C GLY A 49 18.26 -4.43 3.11
N SER A 50 18.14 -5.69 2.68
CA SER A 50 18.30 -6.07 1.27
C SER A 50 16.98 -5.96 0.49
N SER A 51 17.07 -5.94 -0.84
CA SER A 51 15.88 -5.94 -1.70
C SER A 51 15.13 -7.28 -1.67
N TYR A 52 13.84 -7.23 -1.35
CA TYR A 52 12.96 -8.39 -1.40
C TYR A 52 12.50 -8.72 -2.84
N PRO A 53 12.04 -9.96 -3.11
CA PRO A 53 11.58 -10.37 -4.44
C PRO A 53 10.46 -9.51 -5.03
N ALA A 54 9.56 -8.98 -4.20
CA ALA A 54 8.49 -8.07 -4.62
C ALA A 54 8.93 -6.60 -4.81
N LYS A 55 10.23 -6.31 -4.62
CA LYS A 55 10.83 -4.97 -4.75
C LYS A 55 10.05 -3.92 -3.95
N GLU A 56 9.75 -2.76 -4.55
CA GLU A 56 8.96 -1.68 -3.94
C GLU A 56 7.53 -2.11 -3.54
N PHE A 57 6.98 -3.17 -4.14
CA PHE A 57 5.68 -3.74 -3.78
C PHE A 57 5.75 -4.77 -2.64
N CYS A 58 6.90 -4.91 -1.96
CA CYS A 58 6.99 -5.73 -0.77
C CYS A 58 6.12 -5.14 0.35
N SER A 59 5.19 -5.94 0.88
CA SER A 59 4.42 -5.59 2.09
C SER A 59 5.13 -5.94 3.40
N HIS A 60 6.38 -6.43 3.30
CA HIS A 60 7.14 -6.95 4.44
C HIS A 60 6.33 -7.96 5.26
N CYS A 61 5.65 -8.92 4.61
CA CYS A 61 4.82 -9.90 5.33
C CYS A 61 5.62 -10.91 6.18
N GLY A 62 6.96 -10.97 6.03
CA GLY A 62 7.86 -11.83 6.80
C GLY A 62 8.24 -13.16 6.13
N LEU A 63 7.59 -13.54 5.03
CA LEU A 63 7.79 -14.87 4.42
C LEU A 63 9.25 -15.09 3.99
N CYS A 64 9.85 -14.06 3.40
CA CYS A 64 11.20 -14.09 2.86
C CYS A 64 12.29 -14.00 3.93
N ASP A 65 11.91 -13.71 5.18
CA ASP A 65 12.84 -13.59 6.33
C ASP A 65 13.17 -14.96 6.93
N THR A 66 12.63 -16.02 6.33
CA THR A 66 12.92 -17.42 6.68
C THR A 66 13.23 -18.23 5.42
N TYR A 67 13.56 -19.51 5.59
CA TYR A 67 13.77 -20.43 4.47
C TYR A 67 12.48 -20.65 3.62
N TYR A 68 11.32 -20.18 4.08
CA TYR A 68 10.08 -20.13 3.28
C TYR A 68 10.16 -19.20 2.07
N VAL A 69 11.21 -18.38 1.94
CA VAL A 69 11.55 -17.69 0.69
C VAL A 69 11.61 -18.63 -0.52
N ALA A 70 11.84 -19.93 -0.30
CA ALA A 70 11.74 -20.98 -1.32
C ALA A 70 10.42 -20.97 -2.10
N HIS A 71 9.33 -20.57 -1.44
CA HIS A 71 7.96 -20.57 -1.96
C HIS A 71 7.47 -19.18 -2.39
N VAL A 72 8.35 -18.17 -2.44
CA VAL A 72 7.93 -16.78 -2.63
C VAL A 72 7.18 -16.54 -3.95
N LYS A 73 7.49 -17.31 -5.01
CA LYS A 73 6.88 -17.14 -6.33
C LYS A 73 5.41 -17.58 -6.35
N GLU A 74 5.06 -18.55 -5.52
CA GLU A 74 3.72 -19.10 -5.40
C GLU A 74 2.93 -18.45 -4.25
N ALA A 75 3.64 -18.09 -3.16
CA ALA A 75 3.02 -17.61 -1.93
C ALA A 75 2.90 -16.08 -1.84
N CYS A 76 3.76 -15.28 -2.47
CA CYS A 76 3.70 -13.82 -2.36
C CYS A 76 2.41 -13.26 -2.97
N ALA A 77 1.77 -12.31 -2.27
CA ALA A 77 0.56 -11.63 -2.74
C ALA A 77 0.80 -10.62 -3.88
N PHE A 78 2.07 -10.37 -4.23
CA PHE A 78 2.49 -9.36 -5.21
C PHE A 78 3.34 -9.94 -6.36
N LEU A 79 3.50 -11.26 -6.43
CA LEU A 79 4.22 -11.95 -7.51
C LEU A 79 3.31 -13.01 -8.14
N GLY A 80 3.58 -13.32 -9.41
CA GLY A 80 2.80 -14.30 -10.17
C GLY A 80 1.33 -13.89 -10.22
N ASP A 81 0.44 -14.78 -9.78
CA ASP A 81 -1.00 -14.52 -9.71
C ASP A 81 -1.37 -13.44 -8.69
N GLY A 82 -0.45 -13.04 -7.81
CA GLY A 82 -0.66 -12.00 -6.81
C GLY A 82 -1.83 -12.31 -5.89
N MET A 83 -2.74 -11.35 -5.73
CA MET A 83 -3.96 -11.49 -4.91
C MET A 83 -5.10 -12.21 -5.62
N SER A 84 -5.04 -12.42 -6.95
CA SER A 84 -6.10 -13.14 -7.67
C SER A 84 -6.27 -14.59 -7.20
N LYS A 85 -5.23 -15.16 -6.57
CA LYS A 85 -5.29 -16.50 -5.97
C LYS A 85 -6.28 -16.63 -4.82
N ILE A 86 -6.70 -15.52 -4.20
CA ILE A 86 -7.69 -15.53 -3.11
C ILE A 86 -8.91 -16.33 -3.51
N GLU A 87 -9.47 -16.09 -4.69
CA GLU A 87 -10.70 -16.73 -5.16
C GLU A 87 -10.58 -18.26 -5.20
N ARG A 88 -9.42 -18.78 -5.62
CA ARG A 88 -9.16 -20.22 -5.65
C ARG A 88 -8.90 -20.79 -4.25
N MET A 89 -8.31 -19.99 -3.36
CA MET A 89 -7.99 -20.40 -2.00
C MET A 89 -9.23 -20.38 -1.09
N GLU A 90 -10.24 -19.55 -1.38
CA GLU A 90 -11.49 -19.49 -0.62
C GLU A 90 -12.21 -20.84 -0.57
N GLU A 91 -12.26 -21.57 -1.69
CA GLU A 91 -12.84 -22.92 -1.72
C GLU A 91 -12.15 -23.87 -0.75
N THR A 92 -10.82 -23.81 -0.68
CA THR A 92 -10.02 -24.67 0.21
C THR A 92 -10.16 -24.24 1.67
N VAL A 93 -10.22 -22.93 1.94
CA VAL A 93 -10.20 -22.39 3.31
C VAL A 93 -11.59 -22.37 3.96
N HIS A 94 -12.64 -22.12 3.19
CA HIS A 94 -14.02 -21.98 3.69
C HIS A 94 -14.96 -23.10 3.22
N GLY A 95 -14.52 -23.97 2.31
CA GLY A 95 -15.35 -25.02 1.71
C GLY A 95 -16.24 -24.52 0.57
N ARG A 96 -16.17 -23.23 0.21
CA ARG A 96 -16.89 -22.62 -0.91
C ARG A 96 -16.22 -21.32 -1.36
N GLY A 97 -16.47 -20.92 -2.60
CA GLY A 97 -16.17 -19.57 -3.09
C GLY A 97 -17.24 -18.54 -2.73
N ARG A 98 -16.98 -17.28 -3.10
CA ARG A 98 -17.95 -16.17 -3.03
C ARG A 98 -19.13 -16.41 -3.97
N ARG A 99 -20.31 -15.94 -3.58
CA ARG A 99 -21.49 -15.82 -4.45
C ARG A 99 -21.40 -14.56 -5.30
N MET A 100 -21.36 -14.72 -6.62
CA MET A 100 -21.18 -13.60 -7.57
C MET A 100 -22.44 -12.73 -7.75
N ASP A 101 -23.60 -13.23 -7.33
CA ASP A 101 -24.88 -12.53 -7.29
C ASP A 101 -25.15 -11.83 -5.95
N ASP A 102 -24.24 -11.96 -4.98
CA ASP A 102 -24.35 -11.35 -3.66
C ASP A 102 -23.43 -10.12 -3.53
N GLU A 103 -24.03 -8.93 -3.56
CA GLU A 103 -23.33 -7.64 -3.45
C GLU A 103 -22.45 -7.49 -2.19
N ASN A 104 -22.78 -8.21 -1.10
CA ASN A 104 -21.96 -8.22 0.10
C ASN A 104 -20.75 -9.14 -0.08
N GLU A 105 -20.91 -10.34 -0.64
CA GLU A 105 -19.77 -11.24 -0.85
C GLU A 105 -18.78 -10.72 -1.90
N LEU A 106 -19.24 -9.93 -2.88
CA LEU A 106 -18.36 -9.23 -3.82
C LEU A 106 -17.38 -8.26 -3.14
N ARG A 107 -17.72 -7.74 -1.95
CA ARG A 107 -16.89 -6.76 -1.20
C ARG A 107 -16.24 -7.34 0.03
N PHE A 108 -16.98 -8.13 0.80
CA PHE A 108 -16.54 -8.69 2.08
C PHE A 108 -15.96 -10.10 1.95
N GLY A 109 -16.11 -10.74 0.80
CA GLY A 109 -15.71 -12.12 0.55
C GLY A 109 -16.65 -13.17 1.08
N VAL A 110 -16.16 -14.40 1.27
CA VAL A 110 -16.98 -15.48 1.85
C VAL A 110 -17.41 -15.10 3.27
N VAL A 111 -18.72 -14.98 3.48
CA VAL A 111 -19.32 -14.56 4.74
C VAL A 111 -20.31 -15.63 5.23
N ASP A 112 -20.18 -16.02 6.49
CA ASP A 112 -21.18 -16.81 7.23
C ASP A 112 -22.09 -15.87 8.05
N ASP A 113 -21.50 -14.89 8.73
CA ASP A 113 -22.22 -13.95 9.59
C ASP A 113 -21.45 -12.64 9.76
N VAL A 114 -22.19 -11.57 10.02
CA VAL A 114 -21.66 -10.23 10.27
C VAL A 114 -22.40 -9.61 11.44
N LEU A 115 -21.65 -9.23 12.46
CA LEU A 115 -22.20 -8.65 13.69
C LEU A 115 -21.28 -7.56 14.23
N TYR A 116 -21.78 -6.82 15.23
CA TYR A 116 -20.92 -5.98 16.06
C TYR A 116 -20.64 -6.67 17.39
N GLY A 117 -19.38 -6.58 17.84
CA GLY A 117 -18.92 -7.15 19.09
C GLY A 117 -18.36 -6.09 20.02
N LEU A 118 -18.89 -6.00 21.23
CA LEU A 118 -18.34 -5.16 22.29
C LEU A 118 -17.79 -6.06 23.41
N LYS A 119 -16.46 -6.03 23.61
CA LYS A 119 -15.83 -6.81 24.68
C LYS A 119 -15.99 -6.11 26.03
N THR A 120 -16.52 -6.84 27.03
CA THR A 120 -16.71 -6.36 28.40
C THR A 120 -16.13 -7.34 29.42
N PRO A 121 -15.24 -6.91 30.33
CA PRO A 121 -14.58 -5.60 30.35
C PRO A 121 -13.61 -5.44 29.16
N PRO A 122 -13.37 -4.19 28.70
CA PRO A 122 -12.39 -3.92 27.66
C PRO A 122 -10.97 -4.25 28.15
N VAL A 123 -10.08 -4.61 27.23
CA VAL A 123 -8.66 -4.88 27.54
C VAL A 123 -7.91 -3.54 27.66
N PRO A 124 -7.33 -3.19 28.82
CA PRO A 124 -6.60 -1.93 28.99
C PRO A 124 -5.45 -1.78 28.01
N GLY A 125 -5.37 -0.63 27.34
CA GLY A 125 -4.33 -0.33 26.36
C GLY A 125 -4.48 -1.02 25.00
N ALA A 126 -5.53 -1.81 24.77
CA ALA A 126 -5.86 -2.28 23.43
C ALA A 126 -6.28 -1.11 22.51
N GLN A 127 -6.27 -1.36 21.19
CA GLN A 127 -6.71 -0.41 20.17
C GLN A 127 -8.15 0.03 20.45
N TRP A 128 -9.05 -0.95 20.49
CA TRP A 128 -10.48 -0.82 20.75
C TRP A 128 -10.82 -1.42 22.12
N THR A 129 -11.90 -2.20 22.21
CA THR A 129 -12.26 -2.94 23.42
C THR A 129 -11.43 -4.21 23.62
N GLY A 130 -10.66 -4.63 22.60
CA GLY A 130 -9.71 -5.74 22.70
C GLY A 130 -10.31 -7.11 22.40
N VAL A 131 -11.28 -7.18 21.47
CA VAL A 131 -11.86 -8.46 21.00
C VAL A 131 -10.77 -9.42 20.53
N VAL A 132 -9.82 -8.96 19.71
CA VAL A 132 -8.71 -9.80 19.18
C VAL A 132 -7.86 -10.38 20.31
N THR A 133 -7.40 -9.53 21.24
CA THR A 133 -6.60 -9.96 22.39
C THR A 133 -7.40 -10.91 23.29
N GLY A 134 -8.68 -10.64 23.53
CA GLY A 134 -9.54 -11.49 24.33
C GLY A 134 -9.71 -12.90 23.74
N ILE A 135 -9.95 -13.00 22.43
CA ILE A 135 -10.04 -14.30 21.72
C ILE A 135 -8.73 -15.06 21.87
N ALA A 136 -7.59 -14.41 21.61
CA ALA A 136 -6.29 -15.05 21.67
C ALA A 136 -5.96 -15.59 23.06
N VAL A 137 -6.22 -14.80 24.12
CA VAL A 137 -6.04 -15.24 25.51
C VAL A 137 -6.97 -16.41 25.82
N ALA A 138 -8.27 -16.29 25.51
CA ALA A 138 -9.25 -17.34 25.79
C ALA A 138 -8.92 -18.67 25.09
N MET A 139 -8.48 -18.62 23.82
CA MET A 139 -8.10 -19.81 23.07
C MET A 139 -6.83 -20.47 23.59
N LEU A 140 -5.85 -19.69 24.06
CA LEU A 140 -4.62 -20.22 24.65
C LEU A 140 -4.90 -20.85 26.03
N GLU A 141 -5.60 -20.14 26.92
CA GLU A 141 -5.89 -20.59 28.29
C GLU A 141 -6.81 -21.82 28.33
N SER A 142 -7.73 -21.94 27.37
CA SER A 142 -8.59 -23.12 27.23
C SER A 142 -7.93 -24.30 26.51
N GLY A 143 -6.69 -24.15 26.03
CA GLY A 143 -5.97 -25.19 25.29
C GLY A 143 -6.54 -25.47 23.89
N VAL A 144 -7.36 -24.58 23.33
CA VAL A 144 -7.82 -24.66 21.94
C VAL A 144 -6.64 -24.50 20.97
N VAL A 145 -5.66 -23.67 21.34
CA VAL A 145 -4.37 -23.54 20.66
C VAL A 145 -3.21 -23.68 21.63
N ASP A 146 -2.07 -24.11 21.11
CA ASP A 146 -0.85 -24.27 21.90
C ASP A 146 0.01 -23.00 21.86
N ALA A 147 -0.14 -22.18 20.81
CA ALA A 147 0.62 -20.95 20.62
C ALA A 147 -0.16 -19.92 19.79
N VAL A 148 0.25 -18.66 19.90
CA VAL A 148 -0.32 -17.55 19.13
C VAL A 148 0.79 -16.79 18.41
N VAL A 149 0.69 -16.60 17.10
CA VAL A 149 1.52 -15.61 16.39
C VAL A 149 0.86 -14.24 16.49
N CYS A 150 1.53 -13.30 17.13
CA CYS A 150 1.06 -11.93 17.34
C CYS A 150 2.22 -10.92 17.29
N VAL A 151 1.90 -9.62 17.31
CA VAL A 151 2.88 -8.55 17.09
C VAL A 151 3.04 -7.71 18.35
N GLN A 152 4.16 -7.91 19.05
CA GLN A 152 4.61 -7.02 20.11
C GLN A 152 5.27 -5.75 19.53
N SER A 153 5.70 -4.86 20.41
CA SER A 153 6.53 -3.72 20.02
C SER A 153 8.00 -4.04 20.23
N ASP A 154 8.88 -3.40 19.47
CA ASP A 154 10.29 -3.36 19.82
C ASP A 154 10.47 -2.67 21.19
N PRO A 155 11.36 -3.18 22.08
CA PRO A 155 11.62 -2.55 23.38
C PRO A 155 12.11 -1.10 23.30
N ASN A 156 12.76 -0.72 22.20
CA ASN A 156 13.34 0.62 22.01
C ASN A 156 12.48 1.53 21.12
N ASP A 157 11.54 0.96 20.36
CA ASP A 157 10.56 1.72 19.58
C ASP A 157 9.20 1.02 19.62
N ARG A 158 8.27 1.64 20.36
CA ARG A 158 6.93 1.08 20.60
C ARG A 158 6.12 0.86 19.32
N PHE A 159 6.50 1.46 18.21
CA PHE A 159 5.81 1.37 16.92
C PHE A 159 6.47 0.44 15.93
N THR A 160 7.75 0.13 16.14
CA THR A 160 8.41 -0.91 15.37
C THR A 160 7.79 -2.25 15.79
N PRO A 161 7.21 -3.00 14.84
CA PRO A 161 6.53 -4.24 15.17
C PRO A 161 7.54 -5.36 15.37
N LYS A 162 7.30 -6.17 16.40
CA LYS A 162 8.08 -7.36 16.73
C LYS A 162 7.18 -8.59 16.76
N PRO A 163 7.07 -9.32 15.65
CA PRO A 163 6.41 -10.62 15.60
C PRO A 163 6.97 -11.59 16.64
N VAL A 164 6.10 -12.32 17.32
CA VAL A 164 6.46 -13.34 18.33
C VAL A 164 5.56 -14.56 18.24
N VAL A 165 6.06 -15.71 18.71
CA VAL A 165 5.26 -16.89 19.01
C VAL A 165 4.94 -16.88 20.51
N ALA A 166 3.80 -16.27 20.86
CA ALA A 166 3.34 -16.15 22.24
C ALA A 166 2.86 -17.49 22.80
N ARG A 167 3.27 -17.79 24.03
CA ARG A 167 2.96 -19.04 24.76
C ARG A 167 2.34 -18.79 26.13
N SER A 168 2.08 -17.53 26.47
CA SER A 168 1.39 -17.13 27.70
C SER A 168 0.41 -15.99 27.43
N ALA A 169 -0.58 -15.83 28.31
CA ALA A 169 -1.51 -14.68 28.24
C ALA A 169 -0.77 -13.34 28.36
N ALA A 170 0.30 -13.28 29.15
CA ALA A 170 1.13 -12.09 29.30
C ALA A 170 1.80 -11.69 27.97
N ASP A 171 2.33 -12.65 27.22
CA ASP A 171 2.93 -12.39 25.89
C ASP A 171 1.89 -11.86 24.90
N ILE A 172 0.67 -12.39 24.94
CA ILE A 172 -0.45 -11.94 24.10
C ILE A 172 -0.90 -10.53 24.50
N ILE A 173 -1.00 -10.24 25.79
CA ILE A 173 -1.38 -8.91 26.29
C ILE A 173 -0.31 -7.87 25.95
N ALA A 174 0.97 -8.24 25.94
CA ALA A 174 2.05 -7.37 25.47
C ALA A 174 1.92 -7.02 23.97
N ALA A 175 1.24 -7.84 23.18
CA ALA A 175 0.97 -7.59 21.76
C ALA A 175 -0.27 -6.72 21.50
N ARG A 176 -0.99 -6.24 22.53
CA ARG A 176 -2.18 -5.40 22.38
C ARG A 176 -1.89 -4.12 21.58
N GLY A 177 -2.93 -3.61 20.91
CA GLY A 177 -2.84 -2.39 20.09
C GLY A 177 -2.23 -2.65 18.71
N VAL A 178 -2.44 -1.70 17.79
CA VAL A 178 -1.90 -1.77 16.43
C VAL A 178 -0.55 -1.05 16.38
N LYS A 179 0.39 -1.62 15.62
CA LYS A 179 1.64 -0.96 15.23
C LYS A 179 1.44 -0.54 13.77
N PRO A 180 1.19 0.75 13.47
CA PRO A 180 0.78 1.19 12.14
C PRO A 180 1.98 1.35 11.21
N THR A 181 2.71 0.26 11.08
CA THR A 181 3.73 0.11 10.07
C THR A 181 3.58 -1.28 9.47
N LEU A 182 4.24 -1.53 8.34
CA LEU A 182 4.39 -2.88 7.83
C LEU A 182 5.05 -3.77 8.89
N SER A 183 4.55 -5.00 9.04
CA SER A 183 5.01 -5.96 10.05
C SER A 183 5.31 -7.34 9.44
N PRO A 184 6.48 -7.94 9.73
CA PRO A 184 6.87 -9.23 9.19
C PRO A 184 6.32 -10.42 9.96
N ASN A 185 4.99 -10.53 10.15
CA ASN A 185 4.37 -11.58 10.97
C ASN A 185 4.80 -13.02 10.61
N LEU A 186 5.20 -13.29 9.36
CA LEU A 186 5.66 -14.61 8.92
C LEU A 186 7.16 -14.87 9.17
N GLU A 187 7.92 -13.91 9.72
CA GLU A 187 9.34 -14.12 10.07
C GLU A 187 9.51 -15.19 11.16
N VAL A 188 8.44 -15.48 11.91
CA VAL A 188 8.44 -16.49 12.98
C VAL A 188 8.03 -17.89 12.53
N LEU A 189 7.74 -18.12 11.23
CA LEU A 189 7.31 -19.44 10.76
C LEU A 189 8.36 -20.54 11.00
N ALA A 190 9.64 -20.23 10.84
CA ALA A 190 10.72 -21.16 11.17
C ALA A 190 10.74 -21.50 12.67
N THR A 191 10.41 -20.54 13.55
CA THR A 191 10.27 -20.78 14.99
C THR A 191 9.06 -21.68 15.28
N VAL A 192 7.94 -21.49 14.59
CA VAL A 192 6.76 -22.37 14.71
C VAL A 192 7.12 -23.82 14.36
N GLU A 193 7.82 -24.05 13.24
CA GLU A 193 8.26 -25.40 12.85
C GLU A 193 9.26 -26.00 13.86
N ALA A 194 10.20 -25.20 14.37
CA ALA A 194 11.14 -25.65 15.40
C ALA A 194 10.43 -26.09 16.69
N LEU A 195 9.22 -25.57 16.95
CA LEU A 195 8.37 -25.91 18.09
C LEU A 195 7.37 -27.03 17.78
N ALA A 196 7.43 -27.71 16.62
CA ALA A 196 6.45 -28.72 16.21
C ALA A 196 6.30 -29.91 17.17
N GLY A 197 7.24 -30.12 18.11
CA GLY A 197 7.08 -31.10 19.20
C GLY A 197 6.09 -30.68 20.29
N THR A 198 5.78 -29.39 20.41
CA THR A 198 4.91 -28.81 21.46
C THR A 198 3.86 -27.82 20.93
N VAL A 199 3.87 -27.53 19.63
CA VAL A 199 2.90 -26.69 18.92
C VAL A 199 2.31 -27.51 17.79
N LYS A 200 1.03 -27.87 17.93
CA LYS A 200 0.23 -28.59 16.93
C LYS A 200 -0.98 -27.79 16.47
N LYS A 201 -1.54 -26.95 17.34
CA LYS A 201 -2.65 -26.06 17.09
C LYS A 201 -2.18 -24.62 17.22
N LEU A 202 -2.26 -23.84 16.15
CA LEU A 202 -1.75 -22.47 16.10
C LEU A 202 -2.89 -21.48 15.88
N LEU A 203 -2.90 -20.37 16.62
CA LEU A 203 -3.63 -19.15 16.24
C LEU A 203 -2.67 -18.18 15.56
N PHE A 204 -2.98 -17.76 14.34
CA PHE A 204 -2.27 -16.69 13.64
C PHE A 204 -3.10 -15.42 13.62
N ILE A 205 -2.51 -14.30 14.06
CA ILE A 205 -3.11 -12.97 14.00
C ILE A 205 -2.35 -12.13 12.97
N GLY A 206 -3.04 -11.58 11.99
CA GLY A 206 -2.41 -10.79 10.93
C GLY A 206 -3.36 -10.16 9.92
N VAL A 207 -2.79 -9.46 8.95
CA VAL A 207 -3.50 -8.73 7.88
C VAL A 207 -3.59 -9.55 6.58
N GLY A 208 -4.40 -9.11 5.62
CA GLY A 208 -4.73 -9.88 4.41
C GLY A 208 -3.54 -10.41 3.63
N CYS A 209 -2.56 -9.55 3.29
CA CYS A 209 -1.38 -9.98 2.52
C CYS A 209 -0.52 -11.04 3.25
N GLN A 210 -0.49 -11.03 4.58
CA GLN A 210 0.20 -12.04 5.39
C GLN A 210 -0.59 -13.35 5.40
N VAL A 211 -1.92 -13.28 5.55
CA VAL A 211 -2.79 -14.46 5.53
C VAL A 211 -2.74 -15.16 4.17
N GLN A 212 -2.71 -14.42 3.06
CA GLN A 212 -2.56 -14.99 1.72
C GLN A 212 -1.28 -15.82 1.58
N ALA A 213 -0.15 -15.27 2.04
CA ALA A 213 1.13 -15.98 2.02
C ALA A 213 1.13 -17.17 2.98
N LEU A 214 0.55 -17.01 4.19
CA LEU A 214 0.41 -18.09 5.17
C LEU A 214 -0.37 -19.27 4.62
N ARG A 215 -1.56 -19.02 4.03
CA ARG A 215 -2.41 -20.09 3.47
C ARG A 215 -1.71 -20.82 2.32
N ALA A 216 -0.87 -20.13 1.55
CA ALA A 216 -0.13 -20.75 0.45
C ALA A 216 0.98 -21.69 0.94
N VAL A 217 1.50 -21.48 2.16
CA VAL A 217 2.53 -22.33 2.77
C VAL A 217 2.02 -23.17 3.94
N GLU A 218 0.72 -23.09 4.26
CA GLU A 218 0.06 -23.85 5.33
C GLU A 218 0.35 -25.36 5.27
N PRO A 219 0.34 -26.03 4.08
CA PRO A 219 0.64 -27.45 3.99
C PRO A 219 2.03 -27.86 4.49
N TYR A 220 2.97 -26.92 4.56
CA TYR A 220 4.34 -27.19 4.98
C TYR A 220 4.56 -27.06 6.48
N LEU A 221 3.66 -26.42 7.23
CA LEU A 221 3.85 -26.10 8.65
C LEU A 221 3.72 -27.32 9.58
N GLY A 222 3.15 -28.43 9.12
CA GLY A 222 2.99 -29.64 9.93
C GLY A 222 2.05 -29.47 11.15
N LEU A 223 1.13 -28.50 11.08
CA LEU A 223 0.13 -28.25 12.12
C LEU A 223 -1.06 -29.22 11.97
N GLU A 224 -1.62 -29.64 13.09
CA GLU A 224 -2.90 -30.37 13.12
C GLU A 224 -4.08 -29.44 12.87
N LYS A 225 -3.98 -28.19 13.36
CA LYS A 225 -5.02 -27.18 13.16
C LYS A 225 -4.45 -25.78 13.13
N LEU A 226 -4.80 -25.03 12.09
CA LEU A 226 -4.53 -23.60 11.98
C LEU A 226 -5.83 -22.81 12.12
N TYR A 227 -5.80 -21.82 13.00
CA TYR A 227 -6.81 -20.80 13.20
C TYR A 227 -6.25 -19.46 12.75
N VAL A 228 -6.96 -18.72 11.91
CA VAL A 228 -6.55 -17.38 11.44
C VAL A 228 -7.55 -16.32 11.90
N LEU A 229 -7.09 -15.47 12.82
CA LEU A 229 -7.80 -14.28 13.28
C LEU A 229 -7.26 -13.05 12.55
N GLY A 230 -7.96 -12.68 11.48
CA GLY A 230 -7.62 -11.54 10.66
C GLY A 230 -8.08 -10.21 11.25
N THR A 231 -7.43 -9.14 10.84
CA THR A 231 -8.00 -7.79 10.91
C THR A 231 -8.16 -7.22 9.51
N ASN A 232 -9.10 -6.29 9.36
CA ASN A 232 -9.13 -5.44 8.18
C ASN A 232 -7.84 -4.61 8.10
N CYS A 233 -7.39 -4.28 6.89
CA CYS A 233 -6.24 -3.42 6.69
C CYS A 233 -6.28 -2.75 5.32
N THR A 234 -6.10 -1.44 5.31
CA THR A 234 -5.74 -0.67 4.13
C THR A 234 -4.59 0.26 4.50
N ASP A 235 -3.96 0.87 3.50
CA ASP A 235 -3.13 2.07 3.68
C ASP A 235 -2.04 1.99 4.76
N ASN A 236 -1.38 0.84 4.86
CA ASN A 236 -0.22 0.70 5.73
C ASN A 236 1.04 1.28 5.05
N GLY A 237 2.05 1.61 5.85
CA GLY A 237 3.24 2.32 5.42
C GLY A 237 4.52 1.86 6.13
N PRO A 238 5.69 2.27 5.65
CA PRO A 238 6.96 2.05 6.34
C PRO A 238 7.09 2.97 7.57
N ARG A 239 8.03 2.66 8.47
CA ARG A 239 8.21 3.36 9.75
C ARG A 239 8.63 4.82 9.59
N GLU A 240 9.33 5.15 8.52
CA GLU A 240 9.80 6.50 8.19
C GLU A 240 8.63 7.38 7.73
N GLY A 241 7.73 6.80 6.94
CA GLY A 241 6.55 7.50 6.46
C GLY A 241 5.60 7.84 7.61
N LEU A 242 5.50 6.96 8.60
CA LEU A 242 4.74 7.21 9.82
C LEU A 242 5.11 8.59 10.40
N GLU A 243 6.40 8.89 10.62
CA GLU A 243 6.88 10.17 11.20
C GLU A 243 6.35 11.42 10.49
N LYS A 244 6.44 11.40 9.16
CA LYS A 244 6.08 12.53 8.30
C LYS A 244 4.65 13.01 8.51
N PHE A 245 3.71 12.10 8.72
CA PHE A 245 2.31 12.48 8.85
C PHE A 245 1.92 13.04 10.20
N LEU A 246 2.52 12.53 11.25
CA LEU A 246 2.13 12.80 12.64
C LEU A 246 2.34 14.28 12.91
N ASN A 247 3.45 14.79 12.37
CA ASN A 247 3.82 16.19 12.31
C ASN A 247 2.81 17.05 11.52
N ALA A 248 2.07 16.48 10.58
CA ALA A 248 1.14 17.18 9.70
C ALA A 248 -0.33 17.19 10.22
N ALA A 249 -0.73 16.21 11.02
CA ALA A 249 -2.12 16.01 11.39
C ALA A 249 -2.54 16.66 12.71
N SER A 250 -1.66 16.73 13.71
CA SER A 250 -2.02 17.19 15.06
C SER A 250 -1.80 18.68 15.32
N GLU A 251 -2.60 19.24 16.23
CA GLU A 251 -2.42 20.57 16.83
C GLU A 251 -1.20 20.66 17.75
N THR A 252 -0.68 19.51 18.20
CA THR A 252 0.58 19.38 18.94
C THR A 252 1.50 18.42 18.18
N PRO A 253 2.11 18.88 17.04
CA PRO A 253 2.94 18.05 16.16
C PRO A 253 4.06 17.36 16.93
N GLU A 254 4.65 18.12 17.86
CA GLU A 254 5.66 17.70 18.81
C GLU A 254 5.10 16.79 19.91
N THR A 255 4.00 16.06 19.68
CA THR A 255 3.39 15.09 20.61
C THR A 255 2.71 13.93 19.92
N VAL A 256 2.54 14.04 18.61
CA VAL A 256 1.74 13.13 17.82
C VAL A 256 2.62 12.25 17.00
N LEU A 257 2.31 10.97 17.08
CA LEU A 257 3.14 9.92 16.53
C LEU A 257 2.44 8.95 15.56
N HIS A 258 1.10 8.94 15.35
CA HIS A 258 0.47 7.83 14.59
C HIS A 258 -0.64 8.16 13.56
N TYR A 259 -0.74 7.39 12.43
CA TYR A 259 -1.85 7.43 11.42
C TYR A 259 -1.98 6.27 10.38
N GLU A 260 -3.16 6.18 9.72
CA GLU A 260 -3.63 5.30 8.60
C GLU A 260 -4.23 6.25 7.55
N PHE A 261 -4.45 5.88 6.30
CA PHE A 261 -4.89 6.89 5.33
C PHE A 261 -6.39 6.91 5.15
N MET A 262 -6.90 8.12 4.97
CA MET A 262 -8.17 8.33 4.29
C MET A 262 -8.03 9.44 3.28
N GLN A 263 -9.14 9.55 2.59
CA GLN A 263 -9.35 10.24 1.36
C GLN A 263 -9.67 11.69 1.59
N ASP A 264 -9.14 12.53 0.73
CA ASP A 264 -9.50 13.92 0.68
C ASP A 264 -10.94 14.06 0.19
N TYR A 265 -11.78 14.79 0.92
CA TYR A 265 -12.98 15.35 0.32
C TYR A 265 -12.92 16.86 0.39
N LYS A 266 -12.52 17.45 -0.72
CA LYS A 266 -13.18 18.69 -1.10
C LYS A 266 -14.35 18.32 -1.98
N VAL A 267 -15.52 18.85 -1.64
CA VAL A 267 -16.66 18.91 -2.55
C VAL A 267 -16.43 20.15 -3.42
N PRO A 268 -16.00 20.06 -4.70
CA PRO A 268 -15.96 21.20 -5.61
C PRO A 268 -17.37 21.50 -6.16
N CYS A 269 -18.42 21.17 -5.40
CA CYS A 269 -19.81 21.34 -5.79
C CYS A 269 -20.69 21.67 -4.58
N LEU A 270 -20.42 22.81 -3.96
CA LEU A 270 -21.38 23.52 -3.10
C LEU A 270 -22.63 24.00 -3.87
N THR A 271 -22.84 23.59 -5.13
CA THR A 271 -23.99 23.96 -5.94
C THR A 271 -25.02 22.85 -6.14
N ALA A 272 -24.65 21.56 -6.11
CA ALA A 272 -25.60 20.46 -6.34
C ALA A 272 -26.17 19.85 -5.05
N VAL A 273 -25.34 19.60 -4.03
CA VAL A 273 -25.78 19.04 -2.75
C VAL A 273 -26.44 20.11 -1.87
N ALA A 274 -25.98 21.36 -2.00
CA ALA A 274 -26.61 22.51 -1.37
C ALA A 274 -28.02 22.78 -1.89
N GLY A 275 -28.36 22.41 -3.14
CA GLY A 275 -29.71 22.60 -3.68
C GLY A 275 -30.77 21.77 -2.93
N ALA A 276 -30.43 20.54 -2.53
CA ALA A 276 -31.33 19.66 -1.78
C ALA A 276 -31.38 20.00 -0.29
N ALA A 277 -30.24 20.39 0.31
CA ALA A 277 -30.17 20.78 1.72
C ALA A 277 -30.71 22.20 1.98
N ALA A 278 -30.54 23.14 1.03
CA ALA A 278 -31.09 24.50 1.13
C ALA A 278 -32.61 24.50 1.02
N ALA A 279 -33.22 23.57 0.26
CA ALA A 279 -34.67 23.42 0.22
C ALA A 279 -35.26 22.98 1.58
N ALA A 280 -34.50 22.24 2.38
CA ALA A 280 -34.90 21.82 3.73
C ALA A 280 -34.54 22.86 4.81
N ALA A 281 -33.44 23.61 4.66
CA ALA A 281 -33.00 24.64 5.59
C ALA A 281 -33.73 25.98 5.41
N ALA A 282 -34.18 26.31 4.19
CA ALA A 282 -34.95 27.52 3.89
C ALA A 282 -36.35 27.53 4.53
N ALA A 283 -36.84 26.38 5.02
CA ALA A 283 -38.07 26.29 5.80
C ALA A 283 -37.88 26.62 7.30
N ALA A 284 -36.65 26.84 7.77
CA ALA A 284 -36.34 26.86 9.21
C ALA A 284 -35.54 28.08 9.72
N ALA A 285 -35.21 29.07 8.90
CA ALA A 285 -34.37 30.20 9.35
C ALA A 285 -34.74 31.53 8.68
N GLU A 286 -35.88 32.10 9.09
CA GLU A 286 -36.00 33.55 9.16
C GLU A 286 -35.48 34.02 10.53
N THR A 287 -34.82 35.17 10.54
CA THR A 287 -34.44 36.06 11.68
C THR A 287 -32.96 36.08 12.14
N VAL A 288 -32.46 37.32 12.27
CA VAL A 288 -31.30 37.85 13.08
C VAL A 288 -29.93 37.82 12.36
N LEU A 289 -29.49 38.89 11.67
CA LEU A 289 -28.94 40.23 12.07
C LEU A 289 -27.40 40.29 12.14
N HIS A 290 -26.88 41.36 11.49
CA HIS A 290 -25.49 41.87 11.41
C HIS A 290 -24.77 42.02 12.74
N TYR A 291 -23.42 41.97 12.73
CA TYR A 291 -22.54 42.99 13.34
C TYR A 291 -21.07 42.86 12.85
N GLU A 292 -20.44 44.01 12.58
CA GLU A 292 -19.04 44.19 12.17
C GLU A 292 -18.08 44.49 13.35
N PHE A 293 -16.78 44.50 13.03
CA PHE A 293 -15.60 45.13 13.69
C PHE A 293 -14.81 44.36 14.75
N MET A 294 -13.50 44.16 14.48
CA MET A 294 -12.37 44.78 15.23
C MET A 294 -10.99 44.38 14.66
N GLN A 295 -10.13 45.38 14.52
CA GLN A 295 -8.71 45.34 14.14
C GLN A 295 -7.78 45.26 15.37
N ASP A 296 -6.53 44.86 15.10
CA ASP A 296 -5.27 45.11 15.84
C ASP A 296 -5.00 44.42 17.19
N TYR A 297 -4.14 43.39 17.16
CA TYR A 297 -3.22 43.05 18.27
C TYR A 297 -1.88 42.48 17.73
N LYS A 298 -0.76 43.12 18.11
CA LYS A 298 0.63 42.63 17.90
C LYS A 298 1.05 41.75 19.08
N VAL A 299 1.64 40.58 18.80
CA VAL A 299 2.18 39.64 19.81
C VAL A 299 3.69 39.84 19.98
N PRO A 300 4.27 39.79 21.21
CA PRO A 300 5.71 39.96 21.43
C PRO A 300 6.53 38.70 21.09
N CYS A 301 7.74 38.92 20.59
CA CYS A 301 8.71 37.89 20.21
C CYS A 301 9.30 37.17 21.45
N LEU A 302 9.14 35.85 21.53
CA LEU A 302 9.80 34.97 22.51
C LEU A 302 11.31 34.86 22.20
N THR A 303 12.16 34.99 23.22
CA THR A 303 13.63 34.91 23.07
C THR A 303 14.09 33.47 22.82
N ALA A 304 15.19 33.32 22.07
CA ALA A 304 15.71 32.03 21.60
C ALA A 304 15.98 30.99 22.71
N ALA A 305 16.21 31.42 23.97
CA ALA A 305 16.35 30.51 25.11
C ALA A 305 15.02 29.94 25.60
N ALA A 306 13.92 30.71 25.52
CA ALA A 306 12.57 30.22 25.79
C ALA A 306 12.08 29.31 24.65
N ALA A 307 12.47 29.59 23.40
CA ALA A 307 12.24 28.69 22.27
C ALA A 307 13.01 27.36 22.41
N ALA A 308 14.24 27.38 22.92
CA ALA A 308 15.03 26.18 23.17
C ALA A 308 14.52 25.34 24.36
N ALA A 309 14.05 26.00 25.44
CA ALA A 309 13.42 25.33 26.57
C ALA A 309 12.02 24.79 26.21
N ALA A 310 11.26 25.52 25.39
CA ALA A 310 10.00 25.04 24.82
C ALA A 310 10.23 23.89 23.84
N ALA A 311 11.30 23.90 23.04
CA ALA A 311 11.67 22.79 22.16
C ALA A 311 12.14 21.55 22.94
N ALA A 312 12.84 21.72 24.07
CA ALA A 312 13.22 20.61 24.95
C ALA A 312 12.02 20.04 25.73
N ALA A 313 11.07 20.90 26.14
CA ALA A 313 9.80 20.48 26.74
C ALA A 313 8.82 19.88 25.71
N ALA A 314 8.85 20.35 24.46
CA ALA A 314 8.09 19.82 23.33
C ALA A 314 8.67 18.48 22.86
N ALA A 315 10.00 18.31 22.85
CA ALA A 315 10.64 17.02 22.62
C ALA A 315 10.29 15.96 23.69
N ALA A 316 10.00 16.38 24.93
CA ALA A 316 9.48 15.50 25.98
C ALA A 316 7.97 15.23 25.85
N ALA A 317 7.24 16.10 25.15
CA ALA A 317 5.82 15.94 24.86
C ALA A 317 5.58 15.11 23.58
N ALA A 318 6.60 14.95 22.72
CA ALA A 318 6.65 14.21 21.44
C ALA A 318 6.17 12.77 21.51
N GLU A 319 6.11 12.20 22.70
CA GLU A 319 5.94 10.77 22.91
C GLU A 319 4.52 10.34 23.33
N THR A 320 3.47 11.15 23.18
CA THR A 320 2.18 10.82 23.82
C THR A 320 1.20 9.99 23.00
N VAL A 321 1.27 9.91 21.66
CA VAL A 321 0.23 9.15 20.93
C VAL A 321 0.38 7.64 21.10
N LEU A 322 -0.73 7.02 21.50
CA LEU A 322 -0.86 5.59 21.75
C LEU A 322 -1.52 4.87 20.58
N HIS A 323 -2.71 5.31 20.15
CA HIS A 323 -3.50 4.72 19.06
C HIS A 323 -4.13 5.83 18.23
N TYR A 324 -4.61 5.53 17.03
CA TYR A 324 -5.49 6.41 16.27
C TYR A 324 -6.35 5.57 15.33
N GLU A 325 -7.40 6.17 14.78
CA GLU A 325 -8.26 5.53 13.79
C GLU A 325 -9.02 6.53 12.93
N PHE A 326 -9.36 6.13 11.71
CA PHE A 326 -10.23 6.87 10.81
C PHE A 326 -11.68 6.45 11.00
N MET A 327 -12.46 7.33 11.61
CA MET A 327 -13.79 6.99 12.10
C MET A 327 -14.90 7.36 11.12
N GLN A 328 -16.06 6.72 11.27
CA GLN A 328 -17.25 6.91 10.41
C GLN A 328 -17.89 8.31 10.57
N ASP A 329 -17.38 9.15 11.46
CA ASP A 329 -17.72 10.56 11.60
C ASP A 329 -16.82 11.50 10.79
N TYR A 330 -16.02 10.94 9.87
CA TYR A 330 -15.13 11.67 8.96
C TYR A 330 -13.99 12.43 9.66
N LYS A 331 -13.54 11.86 10.79
CA LYS A 331 -12.44 12.39 11.61
C LYS A 331 -11.45 11.30 11.96
N VAL A 332 -10.18 11.68 12.09
CA VAL A 332 -9.14 10.88 12.71
C VAL A 332 -9.27 11.04 14.21
N HIS A 333 -9.49 9.96 14.93
CA HIS A 333 -9.50 9.95 16.38
C HIS A 333 -8.14 9.48 16.87
N ILE A 334 -7.40 10.35 17.53
CA ILE A 334 -6.06 10.09 18.05
C ILE A 334 -6.16 9.94 19.55
N LYS A 335 -5.69 8.82 20.09
CA LYS A 335 -5.64 8.50 21.52
C LYS A 335 -4.24 8.70 22.04
N HIS A 336 -4.10 9.45 23.12
CA HIS A 336 -2.83 9.69 23.77
C HIS A 336 -2.63 8.79 25.00
N MET A 337 -1.39 8.74 25.52
CA MET A 337 -0.92 7.90 26.61
C MET A 337 -1.57 8.25 27.94
N ASP A 338 -1.90 9.52 28.15
CA ASP A 338 -2.66 10.01 29.29
C ASP A 338 -4.18 9.71 29.18
N GLY A 339 -4.62 9.16 28.05
CA GLY A 339 -5.98 8.75 27.78
C GLY A 339 -6.86 9.81 27.10
N HIS A 340 -6.36 11.01 26.80
CA HIS A 340 -7.15 12.00 26.06
C HIS A 340 -7.28 11.64 24.57
N TYR A 341 -8.28 12.24 23.92
CA TYR A 341 -8.57 12.03 22.49
C TYR A 341 -8.54 13.36 21.71
N GLU A 342 -7.72 13.45 20.68
CA GLU A 342 -7.77 14.50 19.65
C GLU A 342 -8.65 14.00 18.48
N LYS A 343 -9.45 14.89 17.87
CA LYS A 343 -10.27 14.57 16.70
C LYS A 343 -10.02 15.55 15.57
N VAL A 344 -9.42 15.08 14.48
CA VAL A 344 -9.03 15.91 13.34
C VAL A 344 -9.88 15.56 12.11
N PRO A 345 -10.67 16.49 11.54
CA PRO A 345 -11.42 16.22 10.31
C PRO A 345 -10.51 15.90 9.14
N TYR A 346 -10.93 14.97 8.27
CA TYR A 346 -10.13 14.54 7.11
C TYR A 346 -9.73 15.71 6.21
N PHE A 347 -10.66 16.65 6.03
CA PHE A 347 -10.52 17.83 5.15
C PHE A 347 -9.45 18.82 5.61
N CYS A 348 -8.95 18.66 6.83
CA CYS A 348 -7.93 19.51 7.42
C CYS A 348 -6.53 18.93 7.27
N LEU A 349 -6.39 17.71 6.73
CA LEU A 349 -5.10 17.07 6.52
C LEU A 349 -4.49 17.54 5.19
N PRO A 350 -3.17 17.81 5.14
CA PRO A 350 -2.50 18.27 3.93
C PRO A 350 -2.22 17.10 2.99
N ALA A 351 -3.26 16.63 2.27
CA ALA A 351 -3.19 15.43 1.45
C ALA A 351 -1.97 15.39 0.52
N LYS A 352 -1.68 16.52 -0.15
CA LYS A 352 -0.56 16.69 -1.10
C LYS A 352 0.82 16.35 -0.51
N ASP A 353 1.01 16.62 0.79
CA ASP A 353 2.30 16.41 1.45
C ASP A 353 2.43 14.99 2.01
N LEU A 354 1.37 14.19 1.95
CA LEU A 354 1.27 12.85 2.55
C LEU A 354 1.27 11.70 1.51
N ASN A 355 1.40 12.02 0.22
CA ASN A 355 1.25 11.08 -0.91
C ASN A 355 2.17 9.84 -0.86
N ASP A 356 3.32 9.95 -0.21
CA ASP A 356 4.46 9.03 -0.24
C ASP A 356 4.55 8.11 0.98
N VAL A 357 3.59 8.19 1.89
CA VAL A 357 3.65 7.38 3.12
C VAL A 357 2.90 6.04 2.98
N ILE A 358 1.90 5.91 2.10
CA ILE A 358 1.28 4.59 1.83
C ILE A 358 2.33 3.78 1.09
N ALA A 359 2.61 2.56 1.59
CA ALA A 359 3.50 1.67 0.89
C ALA A 359 2.93 1.30 -0.50
N PRO A 360 3.74 1.22 -1.57
CA PRO A 360 3.28 0.79 -2.89
C PRO A 360 2.51 -0.53 -2.88
N SER A 361 2.87 -1.44 -1.98
CA SER A 361 2.16 -2.70 -1.73
C SER A 361 0.70 -2.48 -1.31
N CYS A 362 0.41 -1.47 -0.49
CA CYS A 362 -0.95 -1.14 -0.05
C CYS A 362 -1.78 -0.46 -1.16
N TYR A 363 -1.13 0.32 -2.03
CA TYR A 363 -1.78 0.79 -3.27
C TYR A 363 -2.02 -0.31 -4.32
N SER A 364 -1.40 -1.48 -4.14
CA SER A 364 -1.61 -2.67 -4.97
C SER A 364 -2.44 -3.76 -4.26
N CYS A 365 -3.04 -3.44 -3.11
CA CYS A 365 -3.80 -4.40 -2.30
C CYS A 365 -5.28 -4.43 -2.69
N PHE A 366 -5.86 -5.62 -2.79
CA PHE A 366 -7.29 -5.86 -3.05
C PHE A 366 -7.90 -6.83 -2.01
N ASP A 367 -7.36 -6.83 -0.79
CA ASP A 367 -7.77 -7.74 0.28
C ASP A 367 -8.02 -7.00 1.60
N TYR A 368 -8.72 -5.86 1.51
CA TYR A 368 -9.16 -5.09 2.67
C TYR A 368 -10.01 -5.91 3.66
N PRO A 369 -10.93 -6.80 3.22
CA PRO A 369 -11.73 -7.58 4.15
C PRO A 369 -10.95 -8.76 4.77
N ASN A 370 -9.71 -9.04 4.35
CA ASN A 370 -8.93 -10.20 4.79
C ASN A 370 -9.69 -11.51 4.53
N ALA A 371 -9.88 -11.80 3.26
CA ALA A 371 -10.79 -12.82 2.74
C ALA A 371 -10.46 -14.23 3.22
N LEU A 372 -9.18 -14.56 3.41
CA LEU A 372 -8.72 -15.92 3.72
C LEU A 372 -8.55 -16.21 5.22
N ALA A 373 -8.95 -15.26 6.08
CA ALA A 373 -9.03 -15.48 7.52
C ALA A 373 -10.21 -16.39 7.90
N ASP A 374 -10.24 -16.90 9.12
CA ASP A 374 -11.42 -17.64 9.61
C ASP A 374 -12.42 -16.69 10.29
N LEU A 375 -11.90 -15.72 11.05
CA LEU A 375 -12.63 -14.62 11.68
C LEU A 375 -11.91 -13.30 11.36
N VAL A 376 -12.64 -12.24 11.06
CA VAL A 376 -12.07 -10.90 10.86
C VAL A 376 -12.68 -9.93 11.86
N VAL A 377 -11.83 -9.14 12.52
CA VAL A 377 -12.24 -8.09 13.45
C VAL A 377 -11.70 -6.74 12.97
N GLY A 378 -12.56 -5.73 12.93
CA GLY A 378 -12.21 -4.38 12.56
C GLY A 378 -13.25 -3.39 13.05
N TYR A 379 -13.44 -2.31 12.29
CA TYR A 379 -14.35 -1.23 12.69
C TYR A 379 -15.14 -0.62 11.52
N MET A 380 -14.70 -0.78 10.27
CA MET A 380 -15.28 -0.06 9.13
C MET A 380 -16.82 -0.21 9.02
N GLY A 381 -17.36 -1.38 9.38
CA GLY A 381 -18.76 -1.73 9.21
C GLY A 381 -19.67 -1.38 10.38
N VAL A 382 -19.17 -0.76 11.46
CA VAL A 382 -19.98 -0.31 12.60
C VAL A 382 -20.21 1.21 12.54
N PRO A 383 -21.44 1.73 12.68
CA PRO A 383 -21.68 3.17 12.71
C PRO A 383 -21.03 3.82 13.93
N TYR A 384 -20.50 5.03 13.73
CA TYR A 384 -20.09 5.86 14.86
C TYR A 384 -21.30 6.23 15.74
N ASN A 385 -21.18 5.99 17.04
CA ASN A 385 -22.26 6.19 18.01
C ASN A 385 -21.92 7.24 19.10
N GLY A 386 -20.87 8.05 18.89
CA GLY A 386 -20.43 9.05 19.87
C GLY A 386 -19.47 8.53 20.95
N SER A 387 -19.25 7.21 21.04
CA SER A 387 -18.26 6.65 21.98
C SER A 387 -16.82 6.79 21.48
N ASN A 388 -15.86 6.74 22.41
CA ASN A 388 -14.44 6.70 22.07
C ASN A 388 -14.03 5.26 21.68
N MET A 389 -12.92 5.14 20.96
CA MET A 389 -12.41 3.86 20.43
C MET A 389 -12.36 2.71 21.47
N ALA A 390 -11.96 3.02 22.71
CA ALA A 390 -11.84 2.02 23.79
C ALA A 390 -13.20 1.49 24.32
N GLN A 391 -14.32 2.07 23.91
CA GLN A 391 -15.68 1.74 24.33
C GLN A 391 -16.60 1.42 23.14
N HIS A 392 -16.09 1.54 21.92
CA HIS A 392 -16.87 1.41 20.72
C HIS A 392 -16.98 -0.05 20.30
N PRO A 393 -18.18 -0.54 19.90
CA PRO A 393 -18.32 -1.88 19.34
C PRO A 393 -17.44 -2.05 18.11
N GLN A 394 -17.03 -3.28 17.82
CA GLN A 394 -16.17 -3.62 16.69
C GLN A 394 -16.96 -4.38 15.64
N TYR A 395 -16.66 -4.15 14.36
CA TYR A 395 -17.19 -4.92 13.24
C TYR A 395 -16.52 -6.30 13.20
N ILE A 396 -17.32 -7.38 13.11
CA ILE A 396 -16.83 -8.75 13.09
C ILE A 396 -17.46 -9.51 11.92
N THR A 397 -16.61 -10.15 11.11
CA THR A 397 -17.00 -11.05 10.02
C THR A 397 -16.60 -12.47 10.36
N VAL A 398 -17.59 -13.36 10.49
CA VAL A 398 -17.37 -14.80 10.60
C VAL A 398 -17.37 -15.37 9.19
N ARG A 399 -16.33 -16.12 8.82
CA ARG A 399 -16.18 -16.66 7.45
C ARG A 399 -16.45 -18.16 7.37
N ASN A 400 -16.21 -18.89 8.45
CA ASN A 400 -16.39 -20.33 8.53
C ASN A 400 -16.57 -20.81 9.99
N ALA A 401 -16.78 -22.11 10.17
CA ALA A 401 -16.97 -22.73 11.48
C ALA A 401 -15.76 -22.55 12.42
N ARG A 402 -14.53 -22.47 11.89
CA ARG A 402 -13.34 -22.16 12.71
C ARG A 402 -13.47 -20.77 13.32
N GLY A 403 -13.85 -19.78 12.51
CA GLY A 403 -14.03 -18.41 12.97
C GLY A 403 -15.16 -18.27 13.99
N ARG A 404 -16.27 -18.99 13.78
CA ARG A 404 -17.36 -19.06 14.77
C ARG A 404 -16.85 -19.56 16.12
N ALA A 405 -16.10 -20.66 16.12
CA ALA A 405 -15.54 -21.23 17.34
C ALA A 405 -14.61 -20.26 18.07
N MET A 406 -13.80 -19.46 17.35
CA MET A 406 -12.98 -18.40 17.97
C MET A 406 -13.83 -17.35 18.69
N LEU A 407 -14.90 -16.90 18.04
CA LEU A 407 -15.78 -15.87 18.59
C LEU A 407 -16.54 -16.37 19.82
N ASP A 408 -16.93 -17.64 19.82
CA ASP A 408 -17.62 -18.29 20.93
C ASP A 408 -16.71 -18.49 22.16
N CYS A 409 -15.38 -18.53 22.01
CA CYS A 409 -14.44 -18.57 23.14
C CYS A 409 -14.56 -17.38 24.09
N LEU A 410 -15.04 -16.21 23.63
CA LEU A 410 -15.28 -15.07 24.51
C LEU A 410 -16.51 -15.26 25.42
N GLY A 411 -17.44 -16.15 25.08
CA GLY A 411 -18.64 -16.41 25.85
C GLY A 411 -19.39 -15.12 26.25
N GLN A 412 -19.62 -14.96 27.55
CA GLN A 412 -20.32 -13.79 28.10
C GLN A 412 -19.50 -12.49 28.08
N GLN A 413 -18.20 -12.56 27.81
CA GLN A 413 -17.35 -11.36 27.71
C GLN A 413 -17.56 -10.58 26.41
N LEU A 414 -18.34 -11.12 25.47
CA LEU A 414 -18.67 -10.45 24.22
C LEU A 414 -20.16 -10.15 24.15
N GLN A 415 -20.51 -8.87 24.21
CA GLN A 415 -21.83 -8.43 23.82
C GLN A 415 -21.93 -8.40 22.29
N ARG A 416 -22.87 -9.16 21.74
CA ARG A 416 -23.15 -9.24 20.30
C ARG A 416 -24.32 -8.34 19.95
N LEU A 417 -24.17 -7.53 18.91
CA LEU A 417 -25.19 -6.62 18.41
C LEU A 417 -25.40 -6.86 16.91
N PRO A 418 -26.61 -6.70 16.37
CA PRO A 418 -26.87 -6.90 14.95
C PRO A 418 -26.17 -5.84 14.11
N ALA A 419 -25.65 -6.26 12.94
CA ALA A 419 -25.12 -5.32 11.97
C ALA A 419 -26.25 -4.52 11.30
N VAL A 420 -25.95 -3.28 10.91
CA VAL A 420 -26.88 -2.39 10.20
C VAL A 420 -26.27 -1.89 8.89
N SER A 421 -27.12 -1.56 7.92
CA SER A 421 -26.71 -0.96 6.65
C SER A 421 -27.71 0.11 6.25
N LYS A 422 -27.26 1.35 6.04
CA LYS A 422 -28.14 2.48 5.67
C LYS A 422 -27.41 3.48 4.76
N GLY A 423 -28.15 4.06 3.82
CA GLY A 423 -27.66 5.10 2.90
C GLY A 423 -27.30 4.54 1.53
N ASP A 424 -26.69 5.38 0.69
CA ASP A 424 -26.10 5.01 -0.59
C ASP A 424 -24.65 5.50 -0.63
N SER A 425 -23.72 4.56 -0.82
CA SER A 425 -22.29 4.83 -0.83
C SER A 425 -21.79 5.42 -2.15
N ARG A 426 -22.48 5.19 -3.28
CA ARG A 426 -21.96 5.47 -4.63
C ARG A 426 -21.54 6.93 -4.86
N PRO A 427 -22.35 7.95 -4.50
CA PRO A 427 -21.96 9.34 -4.73
C PRO A 427 -20.71 9.71 -3.94
N LEU A 428 -20.60 9.17 -2.72
CA LEU A 428 -19.46 9.37 -1.86
C LEU A 428 -18.22 8.73 -2.47
N VAL A 429 -18.28 7.45 -2.86
CA VAL A 429 -17.19 6.73 -3.54
C VAL A 429 -16.64 7.54 -4.72
N MET A 430 -17.51 7.97 -5.65
CA MET A 430 -17.07 8.66 -6.85
C MET A 430 -16.38 9.99 -6.53
N GLN A 431 -16.93 10.76 -5.60
CA GLN A 431 -16.36 12.04 -5.20
C GLN A 431 -14.98 11.85 -4.55
N THR A 432 -14.88 10.85 -3.68
CA THR A 432 -13.65 10.47 -3.00
C THR A 432 -12.55 10.07 -3.98
N VAL A 433 -12.86 9.21 -4.96
CA VAL A 433 -11.90 8.77 -5.99
C VAL A 433 -11.37 9.98 -6.76
N ILE A 434 -12.26 10.90 -7.17
CA ILE A 434 -11.86 12.10 -7.92
C ILE A 434 -10.91 12.98 -7.09
N SER A 435 -11.23 13.19 -5.82
CA SER A 435 -10.44 14.04 -4.93
C SER A 435 -9.07 13.42 -4.60
N ASP A 436 -9.01 12.12 -4.29
CA ASP A 436 -7.73 11.42 -4.08
C ASP A 436 -6.86 11.42 -5.35
N ASP A 437 -7.47 11.21 -6.52
CA ASP A 437 -6.73 11.23 -7.78
C ASP A 437 -6.13 12.60 -8.08
N GLN A 438 -6.86 13.68 -7.80
CA GLN A 438 -6.37 15.05 -7.90
C GLN A 438 -5.23 15.34 -6.92
N ALA A 439 -5.32 14.82 -5.67
CA ALA A 439 -4.25 14.93 -4.69
C ALA A 439 -2.97 14.24 -5.17
N LYS A 440 -3.07 13.02 -5.70
CA LYS A 440 -1.94 12.29 -6.29
C LYS A 440 -1.32 12.99 -7.50
N LEU A 441 -2.13 13.67 -8.31
CA LEU A 441 -1.65 14.43 -9.47
C LEU A 441 -1.13 15.84 -9.11
N GLY A 442 -1.17 16.22 -7.84
CA GLY A 442 -0.70 17.53 -7.37
C GLY A 442 -1.55 18.70 -7.84
N THR A 443 -2.76 18.44 -8.34
CA THR A 443 -3.73 19.46 -8.80
C THR A 443 -4.69 19.89 -7.69
N PHE A 444 -4.51 19.36 -6.49
CA PHE A 444 -5.37 19.59 -5.34
C PHE A 444 -5.01 20.86 -4.57
N GLN A 445 -6.02 21.51 -4.00
CA GLN A 445 -5.91 22.79 -3.28
C GLN A 445 -5.69 22.61 -1.77
N ASP A 446 -5.07 23.60 -1.12
CA ASP A 446 -4.72 23.65 0.32
C ASP A 446 -5.83 23.22 1.31
N PRO A 447 -5.51 22.52 2.41
CA PRO A 447 -6.51 21.94 3.33
C PRO A 447 -7.54 22.95 3.86
N ALA A 448 -8.73 22.46 4.19
CA ALA A 448 -9.78 23.28 4.78
C ALA A 448 -9.41 23.70 6.22
N PRO A 449 -9.73 24.93 6.66
CA PRO A 449 -9.58 25.32 8.06
C PRO A 449 -10.35 24.40 9.00
N ARG A 450 -9.84 24.17 10.22
CA ARG A 450 -10.42 23.22 11.21
C ARG A 450 -11.91 23.44 11.48
N TRP A 451 -12.35 24.69 11.59
CA TRP A 451 -13.78 24.98 11.82
C TRP A 451 -14.65 24.57 10.62
N VAL A 452 -14.19 24.78 9.38
CA VAL A 452 -14.88 24.34 8.15
C VAL A 452 -14.92 22.83 8.07
N GLY A 453 -13.77 22.18 8.30
CA GLY A 453 -13.68 20.72 8.26
C GLY A 453 -14.61 20.04 9.28
N ASN A 454 -14.76 20.63 10.47
CA ASN A 454 -15.70 20.14 11.48
C ASN A 454 -17.17 20.25 11.05
N ILE A 455 -17.57 21.33 10.38
CA ILE A 455 -18.92 21.49 9.84
C ILE A 455 -19.18 20.45 8.74
N ILE A 456 -18.25 20.28 7.80
CA ILE A 456 -18.37 19.28 6.73
C ILE A 456 -18.48 17.87 7.31
N ALA A 457 -17.60 17.52 8.26
CA ALA A 457 -17.62 16.22 8.93
C ALA A 457 -18.95 15.96 9.65
N TRP A 458 -19.50 16.98 10.32
CA TRP A 458 -20.80 16.88 10.98
C TRP A 458 -21.95 16.62 9.99
N ILE A 459 -21.99 17.38 8.88
CA ILE A 459 -23.00 17.19 7.82
C ILE A 459 -22.89 15.78 7.22
N LEU A 460 -21.69 15.37 6.82
CA LEU A 460 -21.45 14.05 6.24
C LEU A 460 -21.75 12.93 7.23
N ASN A 461 -21.45 13.10 8.51
CA ASN A 461 -21.83 12.13 9.53
C ASN A 461 -23.36 12.02 9.66
N LEU A 462 -24.13 13.09 9.43
CA LEU A 462 -25.59 13.03 9.52
C LEU A 462 -26.22 12.34 8.29
N VAL A 463 -25.72 12.63 7.08
CA VAL A 463 -26.36 12.20 5.82
C VAL A 463 -25.68 11.02 5.13
N GLY A 464 -24.42 10.75 5.47
CA GLY A 464 -23.58 9.74 4.83
C GLY A 464 -23.99 8.29 5.14
N PRO A 465 -23.41 7.32 4.42
CA PRO A 465 -23.70 5.91 4.62
C PRO A 465 -23.31 5.45 6.03
N LYS A 466 -24.02 4.46 6.56
CA LYS A 466 -23.83 3.92 7.91
C LYS A 466 -23.72 2.41 7.90
N GLY A 467 -22.88 1.92 8.81
CA GLY A 467 -22.67 0.50 9.04
C GLY A 467 -22.03 -0.17 7.83
N LEU A 468 -22.60 -1.28 7.37
CA LEU A 468 -22.07 -2.03 6.24
C LEU A 468 -21.99 -1.19 4.96
N GLU A 469 -22.91 -0.25 4.75
CA GLU A 469 -22.86 0.65 3.59
C GLU A 469 -21.64 1.57 3.62
N PHE A 470 -21.20 2.01 4.81
CA PHE A 470 -19.94 2.76 4.95
C PHE A 470 -18.73 1.88 4.66
N ALA A 471 -18.76 0.62 5.08
CA ALA A 471 -17.71 -0.33 4.76
C ALA A 471 -17.60 -0.57 3.24
N LYS A 472 -18.73 -0.70 2.54
CA LYS A 472 -18.75 -0.77 1.06
C LYS A 472 -18.17 0.48 0.42
N TYR A 473 -18.54 1.66 0.92
CA TYR A 473 -17.93 2.92 0.50
C TYR A 473 -16.39 2.85 0.59
N SER A 474 -15.88 2.44 1.75
CA SER A 474 -14.43 2.38 1.97
C SER A 474 -13.78 1.35 1.05
N ILE A 475 -14.33 0.13 0.94
CA ILE A 475 -13.79 -0.91 0.06
C ILE A 475 -13.78 -0.47 -1.40
N ASP A 476 -14.90 0.03 -1.92
CA ASP A 476 -15.04 0.40 -3.34
C ASP A 476 -14.07 1.54 -3.69
N TYR A 477 -13.97 2.56 -2.83
CA TYR A 477 -12.98 3.63 -3.03
C TYR A 477 -11.55 3.07 -3.12
N HIS A 478 -11.12 2.27 -2.13
CA HIS A 478 -9.74 1.79 -2.08
C HIS A 478 -9.43 0.90 -3.28
N TYR A 479 -10.39 0.07 -3.70
CA TYR A 479 -10.21 -0.81 -4.86
C TYR A 479 -10.14 -0.02 -6.17
N ILE A 480 -10.96 1.01 -6.34
CA ILE A 480 -10.87 1.87 -7.54
C ILE A 480 -9.55 2.64 -7.56
N ARG A 481 -9.15 3.23 -6.42
CA ARG A 481 -7.85 3.92 -6.28
C ARG A 481 -6.67 3.00 -6.59
N ASN A 482 -6.70 1.80 -6.04
CA ASN A 482 -5.64 0.81 -6.21
C ASN A 482 -5.61 0.28 -7.65
N TRP A 483 -6.79 0.10 -8.26
CA TRP A 483 -6.92 -0.22 -9.68
C TRP A 483 -6.28 0.87 -10.56
N LEU A 484 -6.51 2.16 -10.28
CA LEU A 484 -5.84 3.25 -10.99
C LEU A 484 -4.32 3.19 -10.83
N TYR A 485 -3.85 2.90 -9.62
CA TYR A 485 -2.42 2.81 -9.32
C TYR A 485 -1.73 1.67 -10.11
N VAL A 486 -2.24 0.44 -10.02
CA VAL A 486 -1.63 -0.72 -10.69
C VAL A 486 -1.66 -0.60 -12.21
N ASN A 487 -2.73 -0.02 -12.79
CA ASN A 487 -2.80 0.19 -14.24
C ASN A 487 -1.84 1.29 -14.71
N ARG A 488 -1.65 2.36 -13.93
CA ARG A 488 -0.66 3.40 -14.23
C ARG A 488 0.76 2.87 -14.12
N ALA A 489 1.07 2.08 -13.10
CA ALA A 489 2.36 1.42 -12.95
C ALA A 489 2.63 0.47 -14.13
N ALA A 490 1.67 -0.40 -14.48
CA ALA A 490 1.81 -1.30 -15.63
C ALA A 490 1.96 -0.55 -16.97
N ALA A 491 1.25 0.55 -17.17
CA ALA A 491 1.41 1.40 -18.35
C ALA A 491 2.79 2.07 -18.40
N ALA A 492 3.30 2.53 -17.26
CA ALA A 492 4.65 3.09 -17.15
C ALA A 492 5.73 2.04 -17.45
N ASP A 493 5.58 0.82 -16.91
CA ASP A 493 6.48 -0.30 -17.20
C ASP A 493 6.48 -0.68 -18.68
N ALA A 494 5.29 -0.76 -19.30
CA ALA A 494 5.17 -1.03 -20.73
C ALA A 494 5.82 0.08 -21.59
N ALA A 495 5.65 1.34 -21.21
CA ALA A 495 6.30 2.48 -21.87
C ALA A 495 7.82 2.44 -21.72
N ALA A 496 8.32 2.15 -20.52
CA ALA A 496 9.76 2.00 -20.25
C ALA A 496 10.37 0.83 -21.04
N ALA A 497 9.68 -0.31 -21.12
CA ALA A 497 10.10 -1.45 -21.92
C ALA A 497 10.14 -1.13 -23.41
N ALA A 498 9.14 -0.41 -23.92
CA ALA A 498 9.12 0.06 -25.32
C ALA A 498 10.28 1.03 -25.61
N ALA A 499 10.55 1.96 -24.70
CA ALA A 499 11.68 2.89 -24.82
C ALA A 499 13.04 2.16 -24.80
N ALA A 500 13.22 1.19 -23.91
CA ALA A 500 14.43 0.36 -23.86
C ALA A 500 14.63 -0.47 -25.14
N ALA A 501 13.55 -1.07 -25.67
CA ALA A 501 13.59 -1.79 -26.93
C ALA A 501 13.94 -0.88 -28.11
N ALA A 502 13.37 0.33 -28.16
CA ALA A 502 13.69 1.33 -29.18
C ALA A 502 15.16 1.79 -29.09
N ALA A 503 15.68 2.01 -27.88
CA ALA A 503 17.08 2.36 -27.65
C ALA A 503 18.03 1.23 -28.09
N ALA A 504 17.70 -0.03 -27.78
CA ALA A 504 18.48 -1.19 -28.22
C ALA A 504 18.47 -1.31 -29.76
N ALA A 505 17.33 -1.09 -30.41
CA ALA A 505 17.23 -1.09 -31.87
C ALA A 505 18.06 0.04 -32.51
N ALA A 506 18.02 1.25 -31.94
CA ALA A 506 18.83 2.38 -32.39
C ALA A 506 20.34 2.12 -32.24
N ALA A 507 20.76 1.51 -31.12
CA ALA A 507 22.14 1.13 -30.89
C ALA A 507 22.63 0.07 -31.90
N ALA A 508 21.80 -0.93 -32.20
CA ALA A 508 22.10 -1.94 -33.20
C ALA A 508 22.24 -1.33 -34.60
N ALA A 509 21.32 -0.44 -35.00
CA ALA A 509 21.39 0.26 -36.28
C ALA A 509 22.66 1.15 -36.40
N ALA A 510 23.04 1.84 -35.32
CA ALA A 510 24.26 2.63 -35.28
C ALA A 510 25.53 1.76 -35.38
N ALA A 511 25.55 0.59 -34.74
CA ALA A 511 26.65 -0.36 -34.86
C ALA A 511 26.78 -0.91 -36.29
N GLU A 512 25.66 -1.24 -36.93
CA GLU A 512 25.66 -1.69 -38.33
C GLU A 512 26.12 -0.59 -39.29
N ALA A 513 25.69 0.66 -39.08
CA ALA A 513 26.14 1.80 -39.86
C ALA A 513 27.67 2.03 -39.74
N ARG A 514 28.23 1.90 -38.54
CA ARG A 514 29.69 1.96 -38.31
C ARG A 514 30.42 0.82 -39.01
N ALA A 515 29.92 -0.41 -38.90
CA ALA A 515 30.50 -1.58 -39.56
C ALA A 515 30.49 -1.46 -41.10
N ARG A 516 29.52 -0.73 -41.68
CA ARG A 516 29.49 -0.43 -43.13
C ARG A 516 30.45 0.68 -43.55
N GLN A 517 30.73 1.64 -42.67
CA GLN A 517 31.66 2.75 -42.94
C GLN A 517 33.13 2.32 -42.81
N GLU A 518 33.46 1.38 -41.92
CA GLU A 518 34.84 0.92 -41.69
C GLU A 518 35.55 0.43 -42.97
N PRO A 519 34.97 -0.45 -43.82
CA PRO A 519 35.61 -0.86 -45.07
C PRO A 519 35.77 0.28 -46.07
N GLN A 520 34.81 1.21 -46.13
CA GLN A 520 34.89 2.37 -47.03
C GLN A 520 36.01 3.32 -46.59
N GLN A 521 36.14 3.60 -45.29
CA GLN A 521 37.22 4.42 -44.75
C GLN A 521 38.59 3.75 -44.94
N GLN A 522 38.70 2.43 -44.74
CA GLN A 522 39.94 1.69 -45.00
C GLN A 522 40.34 1.73 -46.48
N MET A 523 39.37 1.56 -47.40
CA MET A 523 39.63 1.67 -48.84
C MET A 523 40.08 3.07 -49.23
N GLN A 524 39.44 4.11 -48.69
CA GLN A 524 39.80 5.51 -48.94
C GLN A 524 41.20 5.83 -48.43
N GLN A 525 41.55 5.39 -47.21
CA GLN A 525 42.91 5.53 -46.66
C GLN A 525 43.97 4.79 -47.50
N GLN A 526 43.65 3.59 -48.02
CA GLN A 526 44.56 2.87 -48.92
C GLN A 526 44.76 3.62 -50.24
N GLN A 527 43.70 4.19 -50.82
CA GLN A 527 43.80 4.99 -52.05
C GLN A 527 44.67 6.24 -51.82
N GLU A 528 44.46 6.96 -50.72
CA GLU A 528 45.27 8.14 -50.36
C GLU A 528 46.75 7.77 -50.15
N GLN A 529 47.05 6.65 -49.48
CA GLN A 529 48.44 6.18 -49.33
C GLN A 529 49.08 5.79 -50.66
N GLN A 530 48.36 5.13 -51.56
CA GLN A 530 48.87 4.79 -52.89
C GLN A 530 49.16 6.06 -53.71
N GLN A 531 48.30 7.06 -53.63
CA GLN A 531 48.48 8.33 -54.33
C GLN A 531 49.73 9.07 -53.81
N GLN A 532 49.91 9.14 -52.49
CA GLN A 532 51.13 9.73 -51.89
C GLN A 532 52.41 8.99 -52.30
N GLN A 533 52.38 7.65 -52.37
CA GLN A 533 53.53 6.87 -52.84
C GLN A 533 53.84 7.14 -54.31
N GLN A 534 52.82 7.25 -55.17
CA GLN A 534 53.00 7.59 -56.58
C GLN A 534 53.60 9.00 -56.75
N GLU A 535 53.12 9.97 -55.98
CA GLU A 535 53.68 11.34 -55.99
C GLU A 535 55.14 11.36 -55.54
N GLN A 536 55.49 10.63 -54.48
CA GLN A 536 56.89 10.50 -54.04
C GLN A 536 57.78 9.83 -55.10
N GLN A 537 57.29 8.78 -55.76
CA GLN A 537 58.02 8.12 -56.84
C GLN A 537 58.22 9.05 -58.04
N GLN A 538 57.20 9.82 -58.42
CA GLN A 538 57.32 10.82 -59.50
C GLN A 538 58.33 11.90 -59.13
N GLN A 539 58.31 12.42 -57.90
CA GLN A 539 59.30 13.38 -57.43
C GLN A 539 60.72 12.80 -57.47
N GLN A 540 60.91 11.55 -57.04
CA GLN A 540 62.22 10.88 -57.15
C GLN A 540 62.66 10.69 -58.60
N GLN A 541 61.77 10.30 -59.50
CA GLN A 541 62.08 10.17 -60.92
C GLN A 541 62.43 11.51 -61.55
N GLN A 542 61.71 12.58 -61.22
CA GLN A 542 62.03 13.94 -61.68
C GLN A 542 63.40 14.39 -61.15
N GLN A 543 63.72 14.12 -59.88
CA GLN A 543 65.04 14.38 -59.32
C GLN A 543 66.13 13.57 -60.05
N GLN A 544 65.90 12.28 -60.32
CA GLN A 544 66.85 11.45 -61.08
C GLN A 544 67.00 11.93 -62.54
N GLN A 545 65.92 12.38 -63.18
CA GLN A 545 65.97 12.95 -64.53
C GLN A 545 66.70 14.30 -64.56
N GLN A 546 66.49 15.16 -63.55
CA GLN A 546 67.26 16.39 -63.37
C GLN A 546 68.75 16.07 -63.16
N GLN A 547 69.08 15.11 -62.30
CA GLN A 547 70.45 14.64 -62.10
C GLN A 547 71.05 14.02 -63.38
N ARG A 548 70.26 13.29 -64.18
CA ARG A 548 70.69 12.77 -65.48
C ARG A 548 70.89 13.88 -66.52
N ARG A 549 70.01 14.88 -66.59
CA ARG A 549 70.21 16.07 -67.44
C ARG A 549 71.49 16.81 -67.09
N LEU A 550 71.74 17.02 -65.79
CA LEU A 550 72.97 17.61 -65.29
C LEU A 550 74.23 16.77 -65.61
N LYS A 551 74.08 15.44 -65.83
CA LYS A 551 75.18 14.53 -66.23
C LYS A 551 75.31 14.32 -67.74
N LEU A 552 74.26 14.61 -68.53
CA LEU A 552 74.19 14.43 -70.00
C LEU A 552 74.30 15.75 -70.77
N GLU A 553 74.69 16.83 -70.10
CA GLU A 553 75.38 17.94 -70.77
C GLU A 553 76.88 17.61 -70.84
N PRO A 554 77.39 16.95 -71.90
CA PRO A 554 78.79 17.08 -72.21
C PRO A 554 79.01 18.55 -72.61
N GLY A 555 79.80 19.24 -71.78
CA GLY A 555 80.20 20.61 -72.01
C GLY A 555 80.60 20.80 -73.46
N LYS A 556 79.87 21.68 -74.15
CA LYS A 556 80.31 22.26 -75.41
C LYS A 556 81.56 23.07 -75.13
N SER A 557 82.72 22.43 -75.28
CA SER A 557 83.91 23.09 -75.77
C SER A 557 83.79 23.21 -77.29
N SER A 558 83.29 24.35 -77.75
CA SER A 558 83.56 24.85 -79.09
C SER A 558 84.05 26.29 -78.96
N SER A 559 85.34 26.47 -79.22
CA SER A 559 85.93 27.60 -79.97
C SER A 559 84.92 28.15 -81.01
N SER A 560 84.77 29.45 -81.27
CA SER A 560 85.74 30.54 -81.31
C SER A 560 85.01 31.90 -81.36
N SER A 561 85.50 32.89 -80.61
CA SER A 561 85.90 34.25 -81.03
C SER A 561 86.12 35.14 -79.80
#